data_AF-A0A355T3B5-F1
#
_entry.id   AF-A0A355T3B5-F1
#
_cell.length_a   1.000
_cell.length_b   1.000
_cell.length_c   1.000
_cell.angle_alpha   90.00
_cell.angle_beta   90.00
_cell.angle_gamma   90.00
#
_symmetry.space_group_name_H-M   'P 1'
#
loop_
_entity.id
_entity.type
_entity.pdbx_description
1 polymer ?
#
loop_
_entity_poly.entity_id
_entity_poly.type
_entity_poly.pdbx_seq_one_letter_code
_entity_poly.pdbx_strand_id
1 'polypeptide(L)'
;QTLKEIADGSHSFARVLEVAERPMIILGQGALTRADGAAVHATALQIAEKSGAISANWNGFNVLHTAAARVGGLDLGFVPGEGGKDIAGILDAAASGDVDFVFLLGADEIDTSKLEKAFVVYQGTHGDAGAHVADVILPAATYTEKSALWVNTEGRVQMGRRAAFPPGDAREDWAILRALSDVMGQTLPYDSLQQLRAALFEAHPHFAAFDTVSSAASVTSGPGGSMDDVPFSNAITDFYFTNPIARASKIMADCAATYGNKEAGATGTNG
;
A
#
# COMPACT_ATOMS: atom_id res chain seq x y z
N GLN A 1 7.03 -2.48 -24.20
CA GLN A 1 8.11 -2.73 -25.18
C GLN A 1 9.52 -2.58 -24.56
N THR A 2 9.96 -1.39 -24.13
CA THR A 2 11.34 -1.15 -23.67
C THR A 2 11.83 -2.05 -22.52
N LEU A 3 10.98 -2.39 -21.56
CA LEU A 3 11.36 -3.28 -20.45
C LEU A 3 11.76 -4.69 -20.95
N LYS A 4 11.05 -5.21 -21.97
CA LYS A 4 11.37 -6.50 -22.61
C LYS A 4 12.72 -6.42 -23.34
N GLU A 5 12.95 -5.33 -24.07
CA GLU A 5 14.20 -5.09 -24.81
C GLU A 5 15.42 -4.97 -23.87
N ILE A 6 15.24 -4.42 -22.67
CA ILE A 6 16.30 -4.43 -21.64
C ILE A 6 16.52 -5.85 -21.12
N ALA A 7 15.46 -6.62 -20.90
CA ALA A 7 15.54 -7.98 -20.36
C ALA A 7 16.14 -9.01 -21.33
N ASP A 8 15.93 -8.84 -22.64
CA ASP A 8 16.53 -9.67 -23.69
C ASP A 8 17.91 -9.16 -24.16
N GLY A 9 18.31 -7.95 -23.76
CA GLY A 9 19.61 -7.36 -24.05
C GLY A 9 19.69 -6.59 -25.37
N SER A 10 18.59 -6.48 -26.12
CA SER A 10 18.54 -5.71 -27.37
C SER A 10 18.58 -4.19 -27.16
N HIS A 11 18.16 -3.71 -25.98
CA HIS A 11 18.22 -2.29 -25.63
C HIS A 11 19.63 -1.89 -25.15
N SER A 12 20.14 -0.74 -25.59
CA SER A 12 21.49 -0.24 -25.26
C SER A 12 21.75 -0.09 -23.75
N PHE A 13 20.71 0.21 -22.98
CA PHE A 13 20.79 0.33 -21.52
C PHE A 13 21.07 -1.00 -20.80
N ALA A 14 20.82 -2.15 -21.43
CA ALA A 14 21.18 -3.44 -20.85
C ALA A 14 22.69 -3.55 -20.60
N ARG A 15 23.51 -3.06 -21.54
CA ARG A 15 24.97 -3.01 -21.38
C ARG A 15 25.40 -2.07 -20.26
N VAL A 16 24.68 -0.96 -20.08
CA VAL A 16 24.95 -0.01 -18.98
C VAL A 16 24.73 -0.68 -17.62
N LEU A 17 23.65 -1.45 -17.47
CA LEU A 17 23.39 -2.22 -16.25
C LEU A 17 24.43 -3.32 -16.03
N GLU A 18 24.83 -4.03 -17.08
CA GLU A 18 25.80 -5.14 -17.02
C GLU A 18 27.20 -4.70 -16.55
N VAL A 19 27.67 -3.52 -16.98
CA VAL A 19 29.01 -3.02 -16.61
C VAL A 19 29.04 -2.22 -15.31
N ALA A 20 27.87 -1.91 -14.74
CA ALA A 20 27.80 -1.16 -13.50
C ALA A 20 28.32 -2.00 -12.33
N GLU A 21 29.11 -1.40 -11.43
CA GLU A 21 29.63 -2.10 -10.25
C GLU A 21 28.53 -2.43 -9.22
N ARG A 22 27.50 -1.57 -9.14
CA ARG A 22 26.37 -1.68 -8.22
C ARG A 22 25.07 -1.26 -8.90
N PRO A 23 24.57 -2.05 -9.88
CA PRO A 23 23.35 -1.71 -10.60
C PRO A 23 22.15 -1.76 -9.65
N MET A 24 21.22 -0.83 -9.83
CA MET A 24 20.00 -0.74 -9.03
C MET A 24 18.79 -0.66 -9.95
N ILE A 25 17.78 -1.44 -9.61
CA ILE A 25 16.49 -1.52 -10.29
C ILE A 25 15.44 -1.23 -9.23
N ILE A 26 14.70 -0.13 -9.42
CA ILE A 26 13.62 0.27 -8.51
C ILE A 26 12.30 0.09 -9.24
N LEU A 27 11.49 -0.86 -8.79
CA LEU A 27 10.17 -1.14 -9.33
C LEU A 27 9.10 -0.42 -8.50
N GLY A 28 8.41 0.54 -9.11
CA GLY A 28 7.33 1.29 -8.44
C GLY A 28 6.01 0.51 -8.40
N GLN A 29 5.18 0.80 -7.39
CA GLN A 29 3.87 0.13 -7.22
C GLN A 29 2.94 0.23 -8.43
N GLY A 30 2.91 1.37 -9.15
CA GLY A 30 2.04 1.50 -10.34
C GLY A 30 2.35 0.50 -11.44
N ALA A 31 3.58 0.00 -11.52
CA ALA A 31 3.96 -1.06 -12.45
C ALA A 31 3.49 -2.45 -11.96
N LEU A 32 3.38 -2.65 -10.65
CA LEU A 32 2.99 -3.90 -10.00
C LEU A 32 1.47 -4.07 -9.89
N THR A 33 0.70 -2.98 -9.83
CA THR A 33 -0.76 -3.02 -9.66
C THR A 33 -1.53 -3.13 -10.97
N ARG A 34 -0.85 -3.35 -12.09
CA ARG A 34 -1.46 -3.64 -13.38
C ARG A 34 -1.94 -5.09 -13.44
N ALA A 35 -2.83 -5.40 -14.39
CA ALA A 35 -3.26 -6.77 -14.66
C ALA A 35 -2.08 -7.71 -15.00
N ASP A 36 -1.06 -7.19 -15.69
CA ASP A 36 0.17 -7.88 -16.05
C ASP A 36 1.32 -7.69 -15.02
N GLY A 37 1.02 -7.21 -13.81
CA GLY A 37 2.01 -6.88 -12.78
C GLY A 37 2.95 -8.02 -12.40
N ALA A 38 2.47 -9.28 -12.44
CA ALA A 38 3.30 -10.46 -12.22
C ALA A 38 4.34 -10.66 -13.32
N ALA A 39 3.98 -10.43 -14.59
CA ALA A 39 4.89 -10.49 -15.72
C ALA A 39 5.92 -9.34 -15.67
N VAL A 40 5.48 -8.14 -15.26
CA VAL A 40 6.36 -6.98 -15.04
C VAL A 40 7.40 -7.28 -13.95
N HIS A 41 6.96 -7.79 -12.80
CA HIS A 41 7.86 -8.18 -11.70
C HIS A 41 8.86 -9.24 -12.14
N ALA A 42 8.42 -10.31 -12.79
CA ALA A 42 9.29 -11.38 -13.29
C ALA A 42 10.32 -10.85 -14.29
N THR A 43 9.91 -9.96 -15.20
CA THR A 43 10.82 -9.33 -16.17
C THR A 43 11.86 -8.44 -15.47
N ALA A 44 11.45 -7.66 -14.48
CA ALA A 44 12.35 -6.79 -13.71
C ALA A 44 13.37 -7.62 -12.90
N LEU A 45 12.94 -8.73 -12.30
CA LEU A 45 13.81 -9.67 -11.60
C LEU A 45 14.84 -10.30 -12.55
N GLN A 46 14.41 -10.73 -13.75
CA GLN A 46 15.32 -11.23 -14.77
C GLN A 46 16.41 -10.20 -15.14
N ILE A 47 16.06 -8.92 -15.26
CA ILE A 47 17.05 -7.85 -15.51
C ILE A 47 18.02 -7.74 -14.32
N ALA A 48 17.51 -7.84 -13.09
CA ALA A 48 18.32 -7.76 -11.89
C ALA A 48 19.35 -8.90 -11.80
N GLU A 49 18.92 -10.12 -12.12
CA GLU A 49 19.77 -11.30 -12.14
C GLU A 49 20.84 -11.20 -13.24
N LYS A 50 20.45 -10.80 -14.47
CA LYS A 50 21.38 -10.67 -15.60
C LYS A 50 22.39 -9.54 -15.44
N SER A 51 22.03 -8.46 -14.73
CA SER A 51 22.91 -7.31 -14.53
C SER A 51 23.84 -7.45 -13.32
N GLY A 52 23.72 -8.51 -12.51
CA GLY A 52 24.46 -8.60 -11.26
C GLY A 52 23.94 -7.66 -10.16
N ALA A 53 22.73 -7.10 -10.34
CA ALA A 53 22.08 -6.30 -9.31
C ALA A 53 21.76 -7.13 -8.07
N ILE A 54 21.62 -8.45 -8.21
CA ILE A 54 21.49 -9.39 -7.09
C ILE A 54 22.78 -10.22 -7.02
N SER A 55 23.56 -10.03 -5.96
CA SER A 55 24.80 -10.76 -5.69
C SER A 55 24.99 -10.96 -4.19
N ALA A 56 26.05 -11.70 -3.79
CA ALA A 56 26.34 -11.95 -2.38
C ALA A 56 26.59 -10.67 -1.56
N ASN A 57 27.09 -9.59 -2.19
CA ASN A 57 27.50 -8.35 -1.51
C ASN A 57 26.66 -7.14 -1.88
N TRP A 58 25.67 -7.31 -2.77
CA TRP A 58 24.84 -6.22 -3.27
C TRP A 58 23.45 -6.74 -3.64
N ASN A 59 22.41 -6.09 -3.11
CA ASN A 59 21.04 -6.29 -3.54
C ASN A 59 20.45 -4.96 -4.01
N GLY A 60 20.52 -4.76 -5.33
CA GLY A 60 20.00 -3.61 -6.05
C GLY A 60 18.59 -3.81 -6.60
N PHE A 61 17.92 -4.94 -6.34
CA PHE A 61 16.53 -5.14 -6.73
C PHE A 61 15.59 -4.63 -5.63
N ASN A 62 14.90 -3.53 -5.91
CA ASN A 62 14.11 -2.80 -4.93
C ASN A 62 12.67 -2.61 -5.40
N VAL A 63 11.73 -2.65 -4.47
CA VAL A 63 10.33 -2.26 -4.70
C VAL A 63 10.06 -0.98 -3.91
N LEU A 64 9.58 0.06 -4.60
CA LEU A 64 9.23 1.33 -3.98
C LEU A 64 7.73 1.38 -3.72
N HIS A 65 7.35 1.36 -2.44
CA HIS A 65 5.97 1.42 -1.99
C HIS A 65 5.45 2.86 -1.84
N THR A 66 4.15 3.06 -2.10
CA THR A 66 3.49 4.38 -2.05
C THR A 66 2.62 4.59 -0.80
N ALA A 67 2.41 3.56 0.02
CA ALA A 67 1.55 3.61 1.21
C ALA A 67 2.28 3.04 2.43
N ALA A 68 2.24 3.78 3.55
CA ALA A 68 2.97 3.44 4.78
C ALA A 68 2.46 2.16 5.48
N ALA A 69 1.24 1.71 5.19
CA ALA A 69 0.70 0.45 5.70
C ALA A 69 1.13 -0.78 4.88
N ARG A 70 1.71 -0.59 3.68
CA ARG A 70 1.89 -1.67 2.72
C ARG A 70 2.91 -2.70 3.19
N VAL A 71 4.12 -2.26 3.55
CA VAL A 71 5.21 -3.18 3.92
C VAL A 71 4.86 -3.93 5.20
N GLY A 72 4.37 -3.22 6.22
CA GLY A 72 3.91 -3.86 7.46
C GLY A 72 2.79 -4.87 7.23
N GLY A 73 1.83 -4.57 6.34
CA GLY A 73 0.80 -5.54 5.95
C GLY A 73 1.37 -6.77 5.24
N LEU A 74 2.30 -6.58 4.31
CA LEU A 74 2.96 -7.70 3.62
C LEU A 74 3.77 -8.57 4.58
N ASP A 75 4.49 -7.95 5.52
CA ASP A 75 5.26 -8.65 6.57
C ASP A 75 4.39 -9.49 7.50
N LEU A 76 3.13 -9.10 7.71
CA LEU A 76 2.11 -9.85 8.45
C LEU A 76 1.47 -10.97 7.63
N GLY A 77 1.77 -11.06 6.33
CA GLY A 77 1.03 -11.93 5.41
C GLY A 77 -0.41 -11.46 5.17
N PHE A 78 -0.69 -10.16 5.31
CA PHE A 78 -2.00 -9.55 5.05
C PHE A 78 -2.27 -9.43 3.54
N VAL A 79 -2.35 -10.59 2.90
CA VAL A 79 -2.67 -10.81 1.49
C VAL A 79 -3.84 -11.79 1.41
N PRO A 80 -4.56 -11.86 0.26
CA PRO A 80 -5.59 -12.85 0.09
C PRO A 80 -5.03 -14.27 0.31
N GLY A 81 -5.69 -15.05 1.17
CA GLY A 81 -5.36 -16.45 1.38
C GLY A 81 -5.76 -17.33 0.18
N GLU A 82 -5.63 -18.65 0.31
CA GLU A 82 -6.08 -19.59 -0.72
C GLU A 82 -7.57 -19.39 -1.04
N GLY A 83 -7.89 -19.16 -2.31
CA GLY A 83 -9.25 -18.83 -2.76
C GLY A 83 -9.74 -17.42 -2.39
N GLY A 84 -8.93 -16.63 -1.70
CA GLY A 84 -9.21 -15.24 -1.38
C GLY A 84 -9.22 -14.34 -2.62
N LYS A 85 -10.01 -13.28 -2.56
CA LYS A 85 -10.09 -12.27 -3.63
C LYS A 85 -9.15 -11.11 -3.31
N ASP A 86 -8.47 -10.61 -4.33
CA ASP A 86 -7.76 -9.33 -4.26
C ASP A 86 -8.76 -8.16 -4.31
N ILE A 87 -8.25 -6.92 -4.34
CA ILE A 87 -9.10 -5.72 -4.35
C ILE A 87 -10.04 -5.74 -5.56
N ALA A 88 -9.56 -6.05 -6.76
CA ALA A 88 -10.38 -6.08 -7.97
C ALA A 88 -11.49 -7.15 -7.85
N GLY A 89 -11.13 -8.35 -7.40
CA GLY A 89 -12.07 -9.43 -7.17
C GLY A 89 -13.11 -9.12 -6.07
N ILE A 90 -12.71 -8.45 -4.99
CA ILE A 90 -13.65 -8.00 -3.94
C ILE A 90 -14.65 -7.00 -4.52
N LEU A 91 -14.17 -6.02 -5.28
CA LEU A 91 -15.04 -5.01 -5.88
C LEU A 91 -16.01 -5.60 -6.91
N ASP A 92 -15.55 -6.53 -7.76
CA ASP A 92 -16.42 -7.21 -8.73
C ASP A 92 -17.44 -8.13 -8.05
N ALA A 93 -17.04 -8.81 -6.96
CA ALA A 93 -17.93 -9.64 -6.16
C ALA A 93 -18.97 -8.80 -5.39
N ALA A 94 -18.57 -7.64 -4.84
CA ALA A 94 -19.51 -6.70 -4.22
C ALA A 94 -20.52 -6.16 -5.25
N ALA A 95 -20.05 -5.76 -6.44
CA ALA A 95 -20.91 -5.23 -7.50
C ALA A 95 -21.89 -6.28 -8.05
N SER A 96 -21.52 -7.56 -8.05
CA SER A 96 -22.40 -8.67 -8.45
C SER A 96 -23.36 -9.10 -7.34
N GLY A 97 -23.04 -8.83 -6.07
CA GLY A 97 -23.79 -9.31 -4.90
C GLY A 97 -23.30 -10.66 -4.38
N ASP A 98 -22.11 -11.11 -4.79
CA ASP A 98 -21.44 -12.31 -4.25
C ASP A 98 -20.71 -12.02 -2.92
N VAL A 99 -20.43 -10.74 -2.64
CA VAL A 99 -19.89 -10.26 -1.37
C VAL A 99 -20.85 -9.26 -0.77
N ASP A 100 -21.52 -9.66 0.31
CA ASP A 100 -22.54 -8.85 1.00
C ASP A 100 -21.97 -7.96 2.12
N PHE A 101 -20.69 -8.10 2.46
CA PHE A 101 -20.05 -7.36 3.55
C PHE A 101 -18.63 -6.93 3.20
N VAL A 102 -18.30 -5.65 3.41
CA VAL A 102 -16.97 -5.09 3.18
C VAL A 102 -16.55 -4.24 4.39
N PHE A 103 -15.39 -4.56 4.97
CA PHE A 103 -14.77 -3.76 6.03
C PHE A 103 -13.61 -2.93 5.46
N LEU A 104 -13.80 -1.62 5.40
CA LEU A 104 -12.80 -0.66 4.95
C LEU A 104 -12.00 -0.15 6.16
N LEU A 105 -10.80 -0.70 6.36
CA LEU A 105 -9.85 -0.20 7.36
C LEU A 105 -9.05 0.97 6.78
N GLY A 106 -9.62 2.18 6.85
CA GLY A 106 -9.02 3.43 6.37
C GLY A 106 -8.72 3.41 4.87
N ALA A 107 -9.51 2.67 4.10
CA ALA A 107 -9.33 2.50 2.67
C ALA A 107 -10.23 3.46 1.89
N ASP A 108 -9.61 4.41 1.19
CA ASP A 108 -10.28 5.44 0.40
C ASP A 108 -9.82 5.45 -1.07
N GLU A 109 -8.71 4.77 -1.38
CA GLU A 109 -8.10 4.67 -2.72
C GLU A 109 -8.63 3.48 -3.53
N ILE A 110 -9.95 3.26 -3.51
CA ILE A 110 -10.64 2.18 -4.25
C ILE A 110 -11.85 2.73 -5.01
N ASP A 111 -12.34 1.98 -6.00
CA ASP A 111 -13.60 2.31 -6.69
C ASP A 111 -14.80 1.96 -5.81
N THR A 112 -15.19 2.90 -4.94
CA THR A 112 -16.29 2.71 -3.98
C THR A 112 -17.66 2.62 -4.64
N SER A 113 -17.81 2.98 -5.92
CA SER A 113 -19.08 2.84 -6.67
C SER A 113 -19.50 1.38 -6.84
N LYS A 114 -18.55 0.45 -6.75
CA LYS A 114 -18.82 -0.99 -6.82
C LYS A 114 -19.33 -1.59 -5.50
N LEU A 115 -19.39 -0.79 -4.43
CA LEU A 115 -19.77 -1.26 -3.10
C LEU A 115 -21.27 -1.07 -2.78
N GLU A 116 -22.06 -0.50 -3.68
CA GLU A 116 -23.47 -0.15 -3.45
C GLU A 116 -24.37 -1.30 -2.96
N LYS A 117 -24.02 -2.56 -3.27
CA LYS A 117 -24.79 -3.74 -2.87
C LYS A 117 -24.30 -4.42 -1.60
N ALA A 118 -23.12 -4.05 -1.11
CA ALA A 118 -22.53 -4.64 0.10
C ALA A 118 -22.86 -3.78 1.31
N PHE A 119 -22.97 -4.41 2.48
CA PHE A 119 -22.96 -3.71 3.76
C PHE A 119 -21.53 -3.25 4.08
N VAL A 120 -21.31 -1.94 4.11
CA VAL A 120 -19.97 -1.35 4.25
C VAL A 120 -19.75 -0.80 5.65
N VAL A 121 -18.71 -1.29 6.31
CA VAL A 121 -18.18 -0.70 7.55
C VAL A 121 -16.91 0.06 7.22
N TYR A 122 -16.87 1.36 7.51
CA TYR A 122 -15.66 2.18 7.38
C TYR A 122 -15.08 2.48 8.75
N GLN A 123 -13.88 1.95 9.03
CA GLN A 123 -13.08 2.33 10.18
C GLN A 123 -11.97 3.26 9.73
N GLY A 124 -12.09 4.56 9.99
CA GLY A 124 -11.12 5.53 9.50
C GLY A 124 -11.16 6.86 10.21
N THR A 125 -10.34 7.78 9.74
CA THR A 125 -10.02 9.03 10.45
C THR A 125 -10.68 10.26 9.84
N HIS A 126 -11.02 10.21 8.56
CA HIS A 126 -11.57 11.31 7.80
C HIS A 126 -12.76 10.82 6.98
N GLY A 127 -13.74 11.70 6.76
CA GLY A 127 -14.87 11.42 5.88
C GLY A 127 -14.50 11.67 4.42
N ASP A 128 -14.01 10.64 3.73
CA ASP A 128 -13.69 10.67 2.31
C ASP A 128 -14.42 9.55 1.57
N ALA A 129 -13.96 9.09 0.40
CA ALA A 129 -14.66 8.16 -0.47
C ALA A 129 -15.22 6.91 0.25
N GLY A 130 -14.46 6.28 1.13
CA GLY A 130 -14.87 5.07 1.86
C GLY A 130 -15.95 5.35 2.91
N ALA A 131 -15.86 6.49 3.59
CA ALA A 131 -16.86 6.90 4.57
C ALA A 131 -18.21 7.28 3.93
N HIS A 132 -18.18 7.87 2.72
CA HIS A 132 -19.40 8.30 2.03
C HIS A 132 -20.31 7.13 1.62
N VAL A 133 -19.75 5.95 1.38
CA VAL A 133 -20.51 4.75 1.00
C VAL A 133 -20.79 3.83 2.18
N ALA A 134 -20.36 4.19 3.40
CA ALA A 134 -20.45 3.32 4.56
C ALA A 134 -21.86 3.32 5.17
N ASP A 135 -22.35 2.13 5.51
CA ASP A 135 -23.54 1.96 6.36
C ASP A 135 -23.22 2.23 7.83
N VAL A 136 -21.99 1.91 8.25
CA VAL A 136 -21.50 2.13 9.61
C VAL A 136 -20.11 2.76 9.56
N ILE A 137 -19.93 3.85 10.31
CA ILE A 137 -18.65 4.52 10.49
C ILE A 137 -18.12 4.29 11.90
N LEU A 138 -16.89 3.80 12.01
CA LEU A 138 -16.15 3.60 13.24
C LEU A 138 -14.99 4.61 13.30
N PRO A 139 -15.10 5.69 14.10
CA PRO A 139 -14.10 6.75 14.10
C PRO A 139 -12.78 6.28 14.73
N ALA A 140 -11.70 6.33 13.96
CA ALA A 140 -10.37 5.90 14.36
C ALA A 140 -9.41 7.07 14.60
N ALA A 141 -8.35 6.81 15.35
CA ALA A 141 -7.27 7.74 15.64
C ALA A 141 -6.34 7.96 14.42
N THR A 142 -5.94 9.21 14.19
CA THR A 142 -4.92 9.53 13.17
C THR A 142 -3.52 9.06 13.59
N TYR A 143 -2.54 9.13 12.68
CA TYR A 143 -1.17 8.68 12.96
C TYR A 143 -0.48 9.45 14.10
N THR A 144 -0.88 10.70 14.36
CA THR A 144 -0.36 11.52 15.46
C THR A 144 -1.08 11.25 16.78
N GLU A 145 -2.18 10.50 16.77
CA GLU A 145 -3.07 10.28 17.91
C GLU A 145 -2.98 8.87 18.50
N LYS A 146 -2.07 8.05 17.99
CA LYS A 146 -1.88 6.65 18.43
C LYS A 146 -0.41 6.27 18.53
N SER A 147 -0.13 5.28 19.37
CA SER A 147 1.15 4.59 19.34
C SER A 147 1.04 3.34 18.49
N ALA A 148 1.62 3.35 17.30
CA ALA A 148 1.63 2.19 16.41
C ALA A 148 3.04 1.89 15.88
N LEU A 149 3.13 0.87 15.04
CA LEU A 149 4.33 0.49 14.33
C LEU A 149 4.10 0.68 12.84
N TRP A 150 5.10 1.22 12.15
CA TRP A 150 5.12 1.42 10.71
C TRP A 150 6.35 0.74 10.16
N VAL A 151 6.26 0.18 8.96
CA VAL A 151 7.41 -0.39 8.27
C VAL A 151 7.59 0.39 6.97
N ASN A 152 8.74 1.01 6.79
CA ASN A 152 9.04 1.78 5.60
C ASN A 152 9.47 0.88 4.42
N THR A 153 9.74 1.47 3.24
CA THR A 153 10.03 0.71 2.01
C THR A 153 11.32 -0.12 2.04
N GLU A 154 12.25 0.17 2.97
CA GLU A 154 13.50 -0.59 3.16
C GLU A 154 13.35 -1.68 4.25
N GLY A 155 12.13 -1.90 4.78
CA GLY A 155 11.86 -2.90 5.81
C GLY A 155 12.18 -2.45 7.23
N ARG A 156 12.44 -1.15 7.47
CA ARG A 156 12.72 -0.63 8.81
C ARG A 156 11.44 -0.44 9.60
N VAL A 157 11.36 -1.08 10.76
CA VAL A 157 10.26 -0.91 11.71
C VAL A 157 10.48 0.34 12.54
N GLN A 158 9.49 1.23 12.56
CA GLN A 158 9.53 2.52 13.26
C GLN A 158 8.33 2.63 14.21
N MET A 159 8.58 3.14 15.42
CA MET A 159 7.52 3.36 16.40
C MET A 159 7.09 4.82 16.41
N GLY A 160 5.84 5.07 16.01
CA GLY A 160 5.20 6.36 16.22
C GLY A 160 4.73 6.50 17.66
N ARG A 161 4.85 7.72 18.18
CA ARG A 161 4.40 8.10 19.53
C ARG A 161 3.20 9.02 19.42
N ARG A 162 2.22 8.77 20.27
CA ARG A 162 1.04 9.61 20.38
C ARG A 162 1.44 11.02 20.82
N ALA A 163 1.09 12.01 20.02
CA ALA A 163 1.30 13.43 20.29
C ALA A 163 0.03 14.11 20.84
N ALA A 164 -1.15 13.67 20.42
CA ALA A 164 -2.45 14.16 20.90
C ALA A 164 -3.41 13.00 21.15
N PHE A 165 -4.54 13.24 21.83
CA PHE A 165 -5.59 12.25 21.93
C PHE A 165 -6.54 12.32 20.73
N PRO A 166 -7.15 11.19 20.31
CA PRO A 166 -8.14 11.21 19.24
C PRO A 166 -9.31 12.14 19.58
N PRO A 167 -9.88 12.86 18.60
CA PRO A 167 -10.97 13.79 18.84
C PRO A 167 -12.29 13.07 19.16
N GLY A 168 -13.08 13.65 20.06
CA GLY A 168 -14.42 13.15 20.40
C GLY A 168 -14.39 11.69 20.86
N ASP A 169 -15.19 10.85 20.18
CA ASP A 169 -15.31 9.43 20.48
C ASP A 169 -14.41 8.53 19.63
N ALA A 170 -13.47 9.09 18.87
CA ALA A 170 -12.49 8.30 18.15
C ALA A 170 -11.65 7.44 19.10
N ARG A 171 -11.24 6.26 18.63
CA ARG A 171 -10.43 5.29 19.40
C ARG A 171 -9.24 4.81 18.55
N GLU A 172 -8.22 4.26 19.20
CA GLU A 172 -7.13 3.60 18.48
C GLU A 172 -7.65 2.38 17.70
N ASP A 173 -7.14 2.14 16.49
CA ASP A 173 -7.69 1.14 15.57
C ASP A 173 -7.82 -0.26 16.18
N TRP A 174 -6.78 -0.68 16.91
CA TRP A 174 -6.75 -2.00 17.52
C TRP A 174 -7.81 -2.15 18.62
N ALA A 175 -8.15 -1.06 19.33
CA ALA A 175 -9.14 -1.08 20.39
C ALA A 175 -10.55 -1.20 19.81
N ILE A 176 -10.81 -0.58 18.65
CA ILE A 176 -12.05 -0.75 17.90
C ILE A 176 -12.22 -2.21 17.48
N LEU A 177 -11.20 -2.80 16.84
CA LEU A 177 -11.23 -4.20 16.41
C LEU A 177 -11.36 -5.17 17.59
N ARG A 178 -10.67 -4.89 18.69
CA ARG A 178 -10.77 -5.68 19.92
C ARG A 178 -12.17 -5.61 20.53
N ALA A 179 -12.79 -4.45 20.59
CA ALA A 179 -14.16 -4.29 21.07
C ALA A 179 -15.17 -5.00 20.14
N LEU A 180 -15.01 -4.83 18.82
CA LEU A 180 -15.84 -5.50 17.82
C LEU A 180 -15.75 -7.03 17.94
N SER A 181 -14.54 -7.56 18.15
CA SER A 181 -14.35 -9.01 18.33
C SER A 181 -15.16 -9.58 19.50
N ASP A 182 -15.30 -8.81 20.58
CA ASP A 182 -16.09 -9.19 21.75
C ASP A 182 -17.59 -9.20 21.46
N VAL A 183 -18.08 -8.15 20.78
CA VAL A 183 -19.47 -8.03 20.34
C VAL A 183 -19.84 -9.18 19.40
N MET A 184 -18.89 -9.65 18.59
CA MET A 184 -19.07 -10.79 17.69
C MET A 184 -18.93 -12.17 18.38
N GLY A 185 -18.61 -12.21 19.68
CA GLY A 185 -18.36 -13.46 20.41
C GLY A 185 -17.08 -14.19 19.99
N GLN A 186 -16.14 -13.49 19.34
CA GLN A 186 -14.83 -13.99 18.88
C GLN A 186 -13.70 -13.14 19.49
N THR A 187 -13.77 -12.98 20.81
CA THR A 187 -12.92 -12.08 21.59
C THR A 187 -11.42 -12.35 21.35
N LEU A 188 -10.70 -11.35 20.85
CA LEU A 188 -9.26 -11.44 20.64
C LEU A 188 -8.50 -11.51 21.98
N PRO A 189 -7.39 -12.28 22.06
CA PRO A 189 -6.75 -12.66 23.33
C PRO A 189 -5.80 -11.58 23.89
N TYR A 190 -6.19 -10.32 23.83
CA TYR A 190 -5.42 -9.20 24.38
C TYR A 190 -6.35 -8.04 24.77
N ASP A 191 -6.04 -7.36 25.88
CA ASP A 191 -6.81 -6.22 26.41
C ASP A 191 -5.99 -4.93 26.46
N SER A 192 -4.74 -4.97 26.00
CA SER A 192 -3.83 -3.83 25.98
C SER A 192 -2.95 -3.83 24.74
N LEU A 193 -2.48 -2.63 24.36
CA LEU A 193 -1.52 -2.48 23.26
C LEU A 193 -0.21 -3.24 23.53
N GLN A 194 0.21 -3.37 24.79
CA GLN A 194 1.39 -4.13 25.18
C GLN A 194 1.21 -5.62 24.90
N GLN A 195 0.06 -6.19 25.23
CA GLN A 195 -0.26 -7.60 24.94
C GLN A 195 -0.38 -7.83 23.43
N LEU A 196 -1.03 -6.91 22.69
CA LEU A 196 -1.08 -6.97 21.23
C LEU A 196 0.31 -6.97 20.61
N ARG A 197 1.20 -6.09 21.08
CA ARG A 197 2.60 -6.05 20.62
C ARG A 197 3.36 -7.31 20.99
N ALA A 198 3.16 -7.85 22.19
CA ALA A 198 3.78 -9.11 22.59
C ALA A 198 3.38 -10.25 21.63
N ALA A 199 2.08 -10.38 21.32
CA ALA A 199 1.59 -11.36 20.36
C ALA A 199 2.16 -11.13 18.95
N LEU A 200 2.23 -9.87 18.50
CA LEU A 200 2.85 -9.51 17.23
C LEU A 200 4.33 -9.92 17.17
N PHE A 201 5.10 -9.61 18.22
CA PHE A 201 6.54 -9.90 18.25
C PHE A 201 6.82 -11.39 18.41
N GLU A 202 5.93 -12.14 19.08
CA GLU A 202 6.02 -13.59 19.13
C GLU A 202 5.79 -14.22 17.75
N ALA A 203 4.75 -13.78 17.04
CA ALA A 203 4.42 -14.30 15.71
C ALA A 203 5.38 -13.81 14.62
N HIS A 204 5.86 -12.57 14.71
CA HIS A 204 6.71 -11.91 13.72
C HIS A 204 7.86 -11.14 14.42
N PRO A 205 8.95 -11.84 14.83
CA PRO A 205 10.01 -11.26 15.66
C PRO A 205 10.70 -10.01 15.11
N HIS A 206 10.73 -9.82 13.78
CA HIS A 206 11.36 -8.66 13.18
C HIS A 206 10.65 -7.34 13.52
N PHE A 207 9.36 -7.37 13.87
CA PHE A 207 8.64 -6.19 14.35
C PHE A 207 9.17 -5.64 15.68
N ALA A 208 9.95 -6.41 16.43
CA ALA A 208 10.63 -5.94 17.65
C ALA A 208 11.98 -5.27 17.35
N ALA A 209 12.54 -5.41 16.14
CA ALA A 209 13.83 -4.86 15.75
C ALA A 209 13.68 -3.41 15.25
N PHE A 210 13.34 -2.50 16.16
CA PHE A 210 13.14 -1.10 15.82
C PHE A 210 14.39 -0.46 15.23
N ASP A 211 14.15 0.45 14.28
CA ASP A 211 15.17 1.27 13.62
C ASP A 211 16.31 0.46 12.98
N THR A 212 16.08 -0.83 12.70
CA THR A 212 17.03 -1.75 12.08
C THR A 212 16.52 -2.19 10.72
N VAL A 213 17.43 -2.33 9.75
CA VAL A 213 17.14 -2.95 8.45
C VAL A 213 17.79 -4.32 8.43
N SER A 214 16.99 -5.34 8.16
CA SER A 214 17.47 -6.71 7.98
C SER A 214 17.60 -6.99 6.49
N SER A 215 18.64 -7.74 6.10
CA SER A 215 18.74 -8.23 4.73
C SER A 215 17.58 -9.17 4.43
N ALA A 216 16.88 -8.92 3.33
CA ALA A 216 15.83 -9.82 2.86
C ALA A 216 16.41 -11.17 2.42
N ALA A 217 15.60 -12.22 2.54
CA ALA A 217 15.89 -13.51 1.90
C ALA A 217 15.90 -13.38 0.37
N SER A 218 16.33 -14.44 -0.32
CA SER A 218 16.32 -14.50 -1.80
C SER A 218 14.94 -14.18 -2.38
N VAL A 219 14.90 -13.29 -3.36
CA VAL A 219 13.67 -12.94 -4.09
C VAL A 219 13.31 -14.09 -5.04
N THR A 220 12.08 -14.58 -4.96
CA THR A 220 11.54 -15.56 -5.93
C THR A 220 10.66 -14.85 -6.94
N SER A 221 10.72 -15.26 -8.20
CA SER A 221 9.78 -14.80 -9.21
C SER A 221 8.36 -15.32 -8.89
N GLY A 222 7.36 -14.45 -9.11
CA GLY A 222 5.96 -14.89 -9.20
C GLY A 222 5.71 -15.71 -10.47
N PRO A 223 4.44 -16.05 -10.79
CA PRO A 223 4.08 -16.95 -11.90
C PRO A 223 4.47 -16.45 -13.30
N GLY A 224 5.01 -15.23 -13.42
CA GLY A 224 5.38 -14.62 -14.70
C GLY A 224 4.15 -14.31 -15.55
N GLY A 225 4.26 -14.52 -16.86
CA GLY A 225 3.18 -14.30 -17.82
C GLY A 225 3.58 -13.39 -18.98
N SER A 226 2.60 -13.03 -19.79
CA SER A 226 2.76 -12.06 -20.87
C SER A 226 2.54 -10.64 -20.35
N MET A 227 3.44 -9.73 -20.71
CA MET A 227 3.30 -8.30 -20.42
C MET A 227 2.57 -7.61 -21.56
N ASP A 228 1.61 -6.76 -21.21
CA ASP A 228 0.78 -6.01 -22.15
C ASP A 228 1.58 -4.86 -22.79
N ASP A 229 1.10 -4.37 -23.93
CA ASP A 229 1.71 -3.24 -24.62
C ASP A 229 1.22 -1.87 -24.11
N VAL A 230 0.36 -1.87 -23.08
CA VAL A 230 -0.09 -0.65 -22.39
C VAL A 230 1.12 0.03 -21.72
N PRO A 231 1.41 1.32 -21.97
CA PRO A 231 2.50 2.03 -21.30
C PRO A 231 2.33 2.09 -19.78
N PHE A 232 3.45 2.19 -19.04
CA PHE A 232 3.38 2.48 -17.61
C PHE A 232 2.85 3.90 -17.38
N SER A 233 2.00 4.06 -16.37
CA SER A 233 1.46 5.35 -15.95
C SER A 233 1.98 5.73 -14.56
N ASN A 234 1.84 7.00 -14.20
CA ASN A 234 2.18 7.46 -12.86
C ASN A 234 1.24 6.83 -11.83
N ALA A 235 1.81 6.19 -10.81
CA ALA A 235 1.06 5.63 -9.69
C ALA A 235 0.36 6.71 -8.86
N ILE A 236 0.96 7.92 -8.83
CA ILE A 236 0.46 9.10 -8.12
C ILE A 236 0.17 10.15 -9.18
N THR A 237 -1.11 10.44 -9.41
CA THR A 237 -1.56 11.44 -10.38
C THR A 237 -1.63 12.83 -9.77
N ASP A 238 -1.88 12.92 -8.45
CA ASP A 238 -1.81 14.15 -7.68
C ASP A 238 -1.03 13.92 -6.39
N PHE A 239 0.17 14.53 -6.34
CA PHE A 239 1.06 14.42 -5.18
C PHE A 239 0.47 15.03 -3.90
N TYR A 240 -0.37 16.07 -4.03
CA TYR A 240 -0.94 16.78 -2.89
C TYR A 240 -2.17 16.09 -2.32
N PHE A 241 -2.76 15.13 -3.04
CA PHE A 241 -4.02 14.45 -2.68
C PHE A 241 -3.91 12.93 -2.61
N THR A 242 -2.78 12.43 -2.10
CA THR A 242 -2.45 11.00 -2.05
C THR A 242 -3.21 10.17 -1.01
N ASN A 243 -3.80 10.79 0.01
CA ASN A 243 -4.50 10.10 1.10
C ASN A 243 -5.57 11.01 1.75
N PRO A 244 -6.47 10.47 2.59
CA PRO A 244 -7.59 11.23 3.15
C PRO A 244 -7.17 12.45 3.98
N ILE A 245 -6.05 12.36 4.72
CA ILE A 245 -5.54 13.47 5.53
C ILE A 245 -5.09 14.61 4.60
N ALA A 246 -4.39 14.28 3.52
CA ALA A 246 -3.94 15.27 2.55
C ALA A 246 -5.12 15.90 1.79
N ARG A 247 -6.13 15.11 1.42
CA ARG A 247 -7.36 15.58 0.75
C ARG A 247 -8.22 16.48 1.64
N ALA A 248 -8.24 16.24 2.95
CA ALA A 248 -8.91 17.11 3.91
C ALA A 248 -8.12 18.39 4.25
N SER A 249 -6.85 18.49 3.83
CA SER A 249 -5.98 19.61 4.18
C SER A 249 -6.18 20.80 3.27
N LYS A 250 -6.60 21.93 3.86
CA LYS A 250 -6.64 23.23 3.17
C LYS A 250 -5.27 23.63 2.60
N ILE A 251 -4.19 23.35 3.32
CA ILE A 251 -2.83 23.71 2.88
C ILE A 251 -2.44 22.88 1.65
N MET A 252 -2.78 21.60 1.60
CA MET A 252 -2.52 20.79 0.41
C MET A 252 -3.36 21.25 -0.78
N ALA A 253 -4.59 21.70 -0.56
CA ALA A 253 -5.39 22.33 -1.60
C ALA A 253 -4.75 23.63 -2.14
N ASP A 254 -4.24 24.48 -1.25
CA ASP A 254 -3.52 25.71 -1.66
C ASP A 254 -2.22 25.36 -2.42
N CYS A 255 -1.50 24.33 -2.00
CA CYS A 255 -0.32 23.81 -2.71
C CYS A 255 -0.68 23.27 -4.09
N ALA A 256 -1.76 22.48 -4.21
CA ALA A 256 -2.22 21.94 -5.48
C ALA A 256 -2.64 23.05 -6.45
N ALA A 257 -3.34 24.09 -5.97
CA ALA A 257 -3.72 25.24 -6.80
C ALA A 257 -2.51 26.05 -7.30
N THR A 258 -1.45 26.13 -6.48
CA THR A 258 -0.25 26.92 -6.77
C THR A 258 0.75 26.17 -7.65
N TYR A 259 0.98 24.89 -7.32
CA TYR A 259 2.09 24.07 -7.84
C TYR A 259 1.64 22.80 -8.55
N GLY A 260 0.35 22.45 -8.50
CA GLY A 260 -0.20 21.32 -9.25
C GLY A 260 0.01 21.51 -10.75
N ASN A 261 0.10 20.39 -11.48
CA ASN A 261 0.28 20.41 -12.92
C ASN A 261 -0.90 21.15 -13.59
N LYS A 262 -0.68 22.41 -13.99
CA LYS A 262 -1.65 23.23 -14.76
C LYS A 262 -1.84 22.76 -16.20
N GLU A 263 -1.29 21.60 -16.58
CA GLU A 263 -1.45 21.01 -17.91
C GLU A 263 -2.68 20.09 -17.97
N ALA A 264 -3.84 20.68 -17.75
CA ALA A 264 -5.12 20.16 -18.23
C ALA A 264 -6.10 21.33 -18.39
N GLY A 265 -5.99 22.04 -19.51
CA GLY A 265 -7.07 22.86 -20.07
C GLY A 265 -7.57 24.03 -19.20
N ALA A 266 -6.74 25.05 -19.00
CA ALA A 266 -7.29 26.39 -18.80
C ALA A 266 -7.89 26.87 -20.15
N THR A 267 -9.13 26.45 -20.45
CA THR A 267 -9.92 27.16 -21.46
C THR A 267 -10.26 28.51 -20.86
N GLY A 268 -9.51 29.54 -21.26
CA GLY A 268 -9.75 30.90 -20.82
C GLY A 268 -11.21 31.30 -21.07
N THR A 269 -11.82 31.85 -20.04
CA THR A 269 -12.81 32.91 -20.22
C THR A 269 -12.29 34.11 -19.44
N ASN A 270 -11.89 35.12 -20.20
CA ASN A 270 -11.60 36.45 -19.70
C ASN A 270 -12.76 36.95 -18.84
N GLY A 271 -12.42 37.54 -17.70
CA GLY A 271 -13.20 38.53 -16.97
C GLY A 271 -12.29 39.70 -16.63
#